data_AF-A0A225WQJ2-F1
#
_entry.id   AF-A0A225WQJ2-F1
#
_cell.length_a   1.000
_cell.length_b   1.000
_cell.length_c   1.000
_cell.angle_alpha   90.00
_cell.angle_beta   90.00
_cell.angle_gamma   90.00
#
_symmetry.space_group_name_H-M   'P 1'
#
loop_
_entity.id
_entity.type
_entity.pdbx_description
1 polymer ?
#
loop_
_entity_poly.entity_id
_entity_poly.type
_entity_poly.pdbx_seq_one_letter_code
_entity_poly.pdbx_strand_id
1 'polypeptide(L)'
;MVEEITFSKTKLNGTTVKKQVPVFRQGTWKEWLQWLLRLQEYSAFMRYTHEHDDQLAFVEDIQLLLFDEDLHFFNDFVREEVQLRPDVAVAGLRHLTARHCPAGTRGMLMDELTQLKKVRSNT
;
A
#
# COMPACT_ATOMS: atom_id res chain seq x y z
N MET A 1 1.95 -11.54 -16.20
CA MET A 1 2.73 -10.29 -16.01
C MET A 1 2.03 -9.49 -14.93
N VAL A 2 2.77 -8.95 -13.97
CA VAL A 2 2.19 -8.01 -12.99
C VAL A 2 1.98 -6.68 -13.72
N GLU A 3 0.76 -6.17 -13.70
CA GLU A 3 0.44 -4.86 -14.28
C GLU A 3 0.97 -3.77 -13.35
N GLU A 4 1.61 -2.75 -13.91
CA GLU A 4 2.29 -1.70 -13.15
C GLU A 4 1.99 -0.32 -13.74
N ILE A 5 1.86 0.67 -12.86
CA ILE A 5 1.75 2.09 -13.22
C ILE A 5 3.10 2.76 -13.01
N THR A 6 3.50 3.59 -13.97
CA THR A 6 4.74 4.36 -13.89
C THR A 6 4.46 5.77 -13.39
N PHE A 7 4.91 6.06 -12.17
CA PHE A 7 4.89 7.41 -11.61
C PHE A 7 6.19 8.12 -11.91
N SER A 8 6.11 9.42 -12.18
CA SER A 8 7.28 10.26 -12.43
C SER A 8 7.33 11.43 -11.47
N LYS A 9 8.52 11.68 -10.93
CA LYS A 9 8.81 12.82 -10.06
C LYS A 9 9.97 13.61 -10.63
N THR A 10 9.77 14.92 -10.81
CA THR A 10 10.84 15.84 -11.22
C THR A 10 11.51 16.41 -9.98
N LYS A 11 12.82 16.23 -9.87
CA LYS A 11 13.65 16.78 -8.80
C LYS A 11 13.89 18.28 -9.02
N LEU A 12 14.31 18.98 -7.98
CA LEU A 12 14.65 20.41 -8.02
C LEU A 12 15.72 20.75 -9.06
N ASN A 13 16.61 19.80 -9.38
CA ASN A 13 17.63 19.95 -10.41
C ASN A 13 17.12 19.68 -11.85
N GLY A 14 15.80 19.58 -12.05
CA GLY A 14 15.18 19.28 -13.34
C GLY A 14 15.23 17.82 -13.78
N THR A 15 15.85 16.92 -12.99
CA THR A 15 15.91 15.50 -13.33
C THR A 15 14.58 14.81 -13.03
N THR A 16 13.96 14.17 -14.02
CA THR A 16 12.80 13.30 -13.82
C THR A 16 13.23 11.88 -13.49
N VAL A 17 12.77 11.37 -12.35
CA VAL A 17 12.91 9.97 -11.95
C VAL A 17 11.57 9.26 -12.06
N LYS A 18 11.59 7.96 -12.40
CA LYS A 18 10.40 7.13 -12.57
C LYS A 18 10.41 5.98 -11.57
N LYS A 19 9.23 5.59 -11.08
CA LYS A 19 9.03 4.42 -10.23
C LYS A 19 7.83 3.65 -10.76
N GLN A 20 8.02 2.37 -11.02
CA GLN A 20 6.94 1.44 -11.33
C GLN A 20 6.36 0.91 -10.02
N VAL A 21 5.03 0.89 -9.93
CA VAL A 21 4.29 0.38 -8.78
C VAL A 21 3.24 -0.60 -9.31
N PRO A 22 3.18 -1.83 -8.78
CA PRO A 22 2.18 -2.79 -9.21
C PRO A 22 0.78 -2.35 -8.82
N VAL A 23 -0.19 -2.62 -9.67
CA VAL A 23 -1.61 -2.51 -9.29
C VAL A 23 -2.00 -3.68 -8.40
N PHE A 24 -3.03 -3.48 -7.59
CA PHE A 24 -3.69 -4.56 -6.86
C PHE A 24 -5.12 -4.74 -7.39
N ARG A 25 -5.38 -5.92 -7.97
CA ARG A 25 -6.71 -6.29 -8.49
C ARG A 25 -7.38 -7.32 -7.59
N GLN A 26 -6.65 -8.39 -7.30
CA GLN A 26 -7.11 -9.49 -6.47
C GLN A 26 -5.88 -10.27 -6.01
N GLY A 27 -5.99 -10.91 -4.85
CA GLY A 27 -4.91 -11.74 -4.34
C GLY A 27 -5.23 -12.28 -2.96
N THR A 28 -4.34 -13.16 -2.51
CA THR A 28 -4.27 -13.64 -1.13
C THR A 28 -3.84 -12.51 -0.18
N TRP A 29 -4.06 -12.70 1.11
CA TRP A 29 -3.57 -11.78 2.14
C TRP A 29 -2.05 -11.55 2.08
N LYS A 30 -1.26 -12.53 1.60
CA LYS A 30 0.19 -12.38 1.41
C LYS A 30 0.52 -11.43 0.26
N GLU A 31 -0.20 -11.57 -0.85
CA GLU A 31 -0.05 -10.69 -2.02
C GLU A 31 -0.47 -9.26 -1.67
N TRP A 32 -1.53 -9.09 -0.88
CA TRP A 32 -1.91 -7.79 -0.31
C TRP A 32 -0.78 -7.18 0.53
N LEU A 33 -0.20 -7.94 1.46
CA LEU A 33 0.92 -7.44 2.29
C LEU A 33 2.16 -7.12 1.46
N GLN A 34 2.48 -7.93 0.44
CA GLN A 34 3.57 -7.62 -0.49
C GLN A 34 3.30 -6.35 -1.27
N TRP A 35 2.06 -6.15 -1.74
CA TRP A 35 1.66 -4.93 -2.43
C TRP A 35 1.78 -3.70 -1.52
N LEU A 36 1.35 -3.79 -0.25
CA LEU A 36 1.53 -2.72 0.73
C LEU A 36 3.01 -2.35 0.95
N LEU A 37 3.92 -3.34 0.96
CA LEU A 37 5.36 -3.06 1.05
C LEU A 37 5.86 -2.28 -0.17
N ARG A 38 5.40 -2.63 -1.38
CA ARG A 38 5.73 -1.88 -2.61
C ARG A 38 5.17 -0.46 -2.58
N LEU A 39 3.97 -0.30 -2.05
CA LEU A 39 3.34 1.01 -1.88
C LEU A 39 4.08 1.86 -0.85
N GLN A 40 4.60 1.26 0.23
CA GLN A 40 5.41 1.96 1.22
C GLN A 40 6.76 2.42 0.63
N GLU A 41 7.43 1.58 -0.16
CA GLU A 41 8.63 1.98 -0.91
C GLU A 41 8.33 3.16 -1.85
N TYR A 42 7.19 3.13 -2.52
CA TYR A 42 6.72 4.20 -3.40
C TYR A 42 6.44 5.50 -2.64
N SER A 43 5.71 5.44 -1.53
CA SER A 43 5.42 6.60 -0.69
C SER A 43 6.71 7.28 -0.20
N ALA A 44 7.71 6.49 0.22
CA ALA A 44 9.03 7.00 0.59
C ALA A 44 9.77 7.64 -0.60
N PHE A 45 9.66 7.05 -1.80
CA PHE A 45 10.23 7.61 -3.03
C PHE A 45 9.57 8.96 -3.39
N MET A 46 8.25 9.06 -3.29
CA MET A 46 7.49 10.28 -3.50
C MET A 46 7.65 11.30 -2.38
N ARG A 47 8.14 10.86 -1.21
CA ARG A 47 8.32 11.66 0.01
C ARG A 47 7.00 12.20 0.56
N TYR A 48 5.93 11.42 0.47
CA TYR A 48 4.69 11.77 1.13
C TYR A 48 4.90 11.80 2.64
N THR A 49 4.52 12.91 3.26
CA THR A 49 4.54 13.09 4.70
C THR A 49 3.14 12.88 5.29
N HIS A 50 2.96 13.16 6.58
CA HIS A 50 1.66 13.16 7.24
C HIS A 50 0.92 14.51 7.10
N GLU A 51 1.47 15.46 6.33
CA GLU A 51 0.79 16.70 5.98
C GLU A 51 -0.43 16.40 5.10
N HIS A 52 -1.48 17.20 5.26
CA HIS A 52 -2.77 16.94 4.62
C HIS A 52 -2.69 16.89 3.10
N ASP A 53 -1.99 17.84 2.47
CA ASP A 53 -1.84 17.90 1.01
C ASP A 53 -1.08 16.67 0.46
N ASP A 54 -0.05 16.21 1.18
CA ASP A 54 0.69 15.00 0.83
C ASP A 54 -0.20 13.75 0.95
N GLN A 55 -1.11 13.72 1.91
CA GLN A 55 -2.05 12.61 2.10
C GLN A 55 -3.13 12.59 1.02
N LEU A 56 -3.59 13.76 0.55
CA LEU A 56 -4.49 13.85 -0.61
C LEU A 56 -3.80 13.40 -1.90
N ALA A 57 -2.58 13.86 -2.16
CA ALA A 57 -1.80 13.40 -3.30
C ALA A 57 -1.56 11.87 -3.24
N PHE A 58 -1.29 11.34 -2.05
CA PHE A 58 -1.12 9.91 -1.89
C PHE A 58 -2.43 9.13 -2.09
N VAL A 59 -3.58 9.67 -1.69
CA VAL A 59 -4.91 9.10 -2.00
C VAL A 59 -5.09 8.97 -3.51
N GLU A 60 -4.80 10.02 -4.28
CA GLU A 60 -4.94 10.01 -5.74
C GLU A 60 -4.08 8.91 -6.38
N ASP A 61 -2.84 8.75 -5.92
CA ASP A 61 -1.96 7.68 -6.43
C ASP A 61 -2.45 6.28 -6.04
N ILE A 62 -2.97 6.10 -4.82
CA ILE A 62 -3.55 4.82 -4.39
C ILE A 62 -4.78 4.47 -5.24
N GLN A 63 -5.61 5.44 -5.57
CA GLN A 63 -6.80 5.24 -6.42
C GLN A 63 -6.44 4.71 -7.81
N LEU A 64 -5.28 5.12 -8.36
CA LEU A 64 -4.79 4.58 -9.63
C LEU A 64 -4.36 3.12 -9.52
N LEU A 65 -3.96 2.67 -8.33
CA LEU A 65 -3.41 1.34 -8.09
C LEU A 65 -4.45 0.31 -7.61
N LEU A 66 -5.64 0.75 -7.21
CA LEU A 66 -6.74 -0.09 -6.78
C LEU A 66 -7.80 -0.23 -7.87
N PHE A 67 -8.54 -1.33 -7.85
CA PHE A 67 -9.59 -1.64 -8.81
C PHE A 67 -10.87 -2.13 -8.14
N ASP A 68 -11.97 -2.08 -8.90
CA ASP A 68 -13.25 -2.68 -8.58
C ASP A 68 -13.71 -2.38 -7.14
N GLU A 69 -13.93 -3.42 -6.35
CA GLU A 69 -14.48 -3.34 -5.00
C GLU A 69 -13.52 -2.64 -4.01
N ASP A 70 -12.21 -2.88 -4.12
CA ASP A 70 -11.21 -2.24 -3.27
C ASP A 70 -11.12 -0.74 -3.52
N LEU A 71 -11.18 -0.31 -4.79
CA LEU A 71 -11.24 1.11 -5.14
C LEU A 71 -12.52 1.76 -4.62
N HIS A 72 -13.66 1.06 -4.72
CA HIS A 72 -14.93 1.57 -4.22
C HIS A 72 -14.89 1.80 -2.70
N PHE A 73 -14.47 0.79 -1.92
CA PHE A 73 -14.35 0.91 -0.47
C PHE A 73 -13.34 1.99 -0.05
N PHE A 74 -12.23 2.11 -0.77
CA PHE A 74 -11.25 3.16 -0.48
C PHE A 74 -11.84 4.55 -0.69
N ASN A 75 -12.54 4.77 -1.80
CA ASN A 75 -13.15 6.05 -2.14
C ASN A 75 -14.27 6.44 -1.16
N ASP A 76 -15.09 5.48 -0.75
CA ASP A 76 -16.13 5.73 0.24
C ASP A 76 -15.51 6.11 1.59
N PHE A 77 -14.48 5.39 2.04
CA PHE A 77 -13.75 5.73 3.27
C PHE A 77 -13.14 7.14 3.19
N VAL A 78 -12.44 7.46 2.10
CA VAL A 78 -11.79 8.77 1.92
C VAL A 78 -12.85 9.88 1.93
N ARG A 79 -13.96 9.71 1.22
CA ARG A 79 -15.04 10.71 1.15
C ARG A 79 -15.58 11.04 2.55
N GLU A 80 -15.71 10.05 3.41
CA GLU A 80 -16.25 10.20 4.76
C GLU A 80 -15.22 10.81 5.73
N GLU A 81 -13.95 10.42 5.62
CA GLU A 81 -12.94 10.69 6.64
C GLU A 81 -11.96 11.82 6.30
N VAL A 82 -11.91 12.31 5.05
CA VAL A 82 -10.89 13.28 4.59
C VAL A 82 -10.88 14.59 5.40
N GLN A 83 -12.04 15.06 5.85
CA GLN A 83 -12.15 16.29 6.67
C GLN A 83 -11.83 16.06 8.15
N LEU A 84 -11.86 14.80 8.60
CA LEU A 84 -11.72 14.42 10.00
C LEU A 84 -10.32 13.90 10.32
N ARG A 85 -9.62 13.36 9.32
CA ARG A 85 -8.36 12.65 9.49
C ARG A 85 -7.24 13.27 8.67
N PRO A 86 -6.18 13.78 9.30
CA PRO A 86 -4.99 14.18 8.56
C PRO A 86 -4.30 12.97 7.92
N ASP A 87 -4.44 11.76 8.47
CA ASP A 87 -3.82 10.52 7.98
C ASP A 87 -4.73 9.68 7.06
N VAL A 88 -5.64 10.33 6.30
CA VAL A 88 -6.73 9.66 5.57
C VAL A 88 -6.25 8.54 4.63
N ALA A 89 -5.13 8.71 3.92
CA ALA A 89 -4.60 7.68 3.02
C ALA A 89 -4.19 6.43 3.80
N VAL A 90 -3.45 6.62 4.89
CA VAL A 90 -2.97 5.54 5.76
C VAL A 90 -4.16 4.85 6.44
N ALA A 91 -5.15 5.62 6.88
CA ALA A 91 -6.35 5.09 7.51
C ALA A 91 -7.20 4.25 6.52
N GLY A 92 -7.34 4.71 5.27
CA GLY A 92 -8.03 3.95 4.22
C GLY A 92 -7.33 2.64 3.88
N LEU A 93 -6.00 2.64 3.79
CA LEU A 93 -5.22 1.41 3.57
C LEU A 93 -5.37 0.43 4.75
N ARG A 94 -5.42 0.93 6.00
CA ARG A 94 -5.70 0.09 7.17
C ARG A 94 -7.10 -0.51 7.12
N HIS A 95 -8.09 0.26 6.66
CA HIS A 95 -9.45 -0.23 6.48
C HIS A 95 -9.51 -1.38 5.47
N LEU A 96 -8.89 -1.22 4.29
CA LEU A 96 -8.79 -2.31 3.31
C LEU A 96 -7.98 -3.51 3.84
N THR A 97 -6.92 -3.25 4.61
CA THR A 97 -6.11 -4.32 5.21
C THR A 97 -6.93 -5.20 6.15
N ALA A 98 -7.86 -4.63 6.91
CA ALA A 98 -8.75 -5.41 7.77
C ALA A 98 -9.67 -6.35 6.97
N ARG A 99 -9.97 -6.01 5.70
CA ARG A 99 -10.75 -6.85 4.78
C ARG A 99 -9.91 -7.97 4.15
N HIS A 100 -8.68 -7.65 3.74
CA HIS A 100 -7.76 -8.61 3.09
C HIS A 100 -7.07 -9.56 4.06
N CYS A 101 -6.82 -9.12 5.30
CA CYS A 101 -6.12 -9.91 6.31
C CYS A 101 -7.10 -10.44 7.37
N PRO A 102 -7.51 -11.72 7.31
CA PRO A 102 -8.39 -12.30 8.30
C PRO A 102 -7.77 -12.30 9.71
N ALA A 103 -8.63 -12.41 10.73
CA ALA A 103 -8.18 -12.58 12.11
C ALA A 103 -7.23 -13.78 12.21
N GLY A 104 -6.09 -13.60 12.91
CA GLY A 104 -5.07 -14.65 13.04
C GLY A 104 -3.96 -14.61 11.98
N THR A 105 -4.03 -13.73 10.97
CA THR A 105 -2.94 -13.53 9.98
C THR A 105 -1.58 -13.31 10.62
N ARG A 106 -1.53 -12.56 11.73
CA ARG A 106 -0.29 -12.38 12.51
C ARG A 106 0.27 -13.70 13.04
N GLY A 107 -0.58 -14.60 13.54
CA GLY A 107 -0.18 -15.92 14.02
C GLY A 107 0.45 -16.74 12.90
N MET A 108 -0.23 -16.80 11.75
CA MET A 108 0.27 -17.49 10.56
C MET A 108 1.64 -16.97 10.12
N LEU A 109 1.84 -15.65 10.11
CA LEU A 109 3.15 -15.04 9.81
C LEU A 109 4.24 -15.45 10.80
N MET A 110 3.93 -15.48 12.09
CA MET A 110 4.89 -15.85 13.13
C MET A 110 5.25 -17.33 13.08
N ASP A 111 4.29 -18.19 12.74
CA ASP A 111 4.53 -19.62 12.55
C ASP A 111 5.42 -19.88 11.35
N GLU A 112 5.15 -19.23 10.21
CA GLU A 112 6.01 -19.31 9.01
C GLU A 112 7.43 -18.82 9.30
N LEU A 113 7.56 -17.69 10.00
CA LEU A 113 8.87 -17.17 10.40
C LEU A 113 9.62 -18.16 11.31
N THR A 114 8.91 -18.81 12.22
CA THR A 114 9.48 -19.82 13.12
C THR A 114 9.96 -21.05 12.34
N GLN A 115 9.19 -21.50 11.35
CA GLN A 115 9.58 -22.61 10.47
C GLN A 115 10.81 -22.25 9.63
N LEU A 116 10.85 -21.07 9.03
CA LEU A 116 12.01 -20.60 8.26
C LEU A 116 13.29 -20.54 9.10
N LYS A 117 13.20 -20.09 10.36
CA LYS A 117 14.34 -20.08 11.29
C LYS A 117 14.85 -21.50 11.58
N LYS A 118 13.94 -22.47 11.79
CA LYS A 118 14.31 -23.88 12.01
C LYS A 118 15.02 -24.48 10.80
N VAL A 119 14.53 -24.21 9.59
CA VAL A 119 15.17 -24.67 8.35
C VAL A 119 16.58 -24.10 8.21
N ARG A 120 16.75 -22.79 8.43
CA ARG A 120 18.06 -22.12 8.38
C ARG A 120 19.06 -22.61 9.44
N SER A 121 18.60 -23.07 10.60
CA SER A 121 19.47 -23.65 11.62
C SER A 121 19.91 -25.09 11.32
N ASN A 122 19.23 -25.76 10.39
CA ASN A 122 19.53 -27.14 9.97
C ASN A 122 20.30 -27.19 8.63
N THR A 123 20.71 -26.05 8.07
CA THR A 123 21.55 -25.92 6.86
C THR A 123 22.86 -25.24 7.22
#